data_AF-A0A392MF75-F1
#
_entry.id   AF-A0A392MF75-F1
#
_cell.length_a   1.000
_cell.length_b   1.000
_cell.length_c   1.000
_cell.angle_alpha   90.00
_cell.angle_beta   90.00
_cell.angle_gamma   90.00
#
_symmetry.space_group_name_H-M   'P 1'
#
loop_
_entity.id
_entity.type
_entity.pdbx_description
1 polymer ?
#
loop_
_entity_poly.entity_id
_entity_poly.type
_entity_poly.pdbx_seq_one_letter_code
_entity_poly.pdbx_strand_id
1 'polypeptide(L)'
;MRSTEHPQAWQVVNDMVTVVYDLCRQVDVEEATKTVKSLLTNYISLALTPKPKLDADSATSYFGIFMNSSAISVLVTLYVSPYKGNKDTADSCIRHFLNCCRTSLSKIFHTQAARVALEFCKLLRRGAGTHDPLYLYCRSSLGGFLEAAEVSLASSEDQNFKGLVLVQDLFPFVRELADSLLMNLDSSIDSPSLACPLLTNIGDFTAFLVPVRTGIEQHQALRGHVPYHKLDRNGLVVEEIEYLHLLYNQLLCKIDTCLQKMEKRFVDKEMVHEENYFYPACSLYLSLLKELHKISKLYDGAPEKLRSVLMRQKTVMCLMVVKYAKRADEHQWILEHKNVTNFEARRHLAMMIFPEVKEDYEELHEMLIDRSQLLTESFEYIARADPESLRAGLFMEFKNEEATGPGVLREWFLLVCQAIFNQANALFVACPNDRTRFLPNSGMFIRNFSTILVCLSKILNLLFSPLLFATRWEYFQVEI
;
A
#
# COMPACT_ATOMS: atom_id res chain seq x y z
N MET A 1 -28.31 -25.24 -36.32
CA MET A 1 -27.09 -25.46 -35.52
C MET A 1 -26.31 -24.15 -35.47
N ARG A 2 -26.38 -23.41 -34.35
CA ARG A 2 -25.58 -22.19 -34.18
C ARG A 2 -24.14 -22.61 -33.91
N SER A 3 -23.20 -22.09 -34.70
CA SER A 3 -21.75 -22.23 -34.46
C SER A 3 -21.45 -21.78 -33.02
N THR A 4 -20.87 -22.66 -32.20
CA THR A 4 -20.37 -22.28 -30.87
C THR A 4 -19.19 -21.34 -31.02
N GLU A 5 -19.27 -20.17 -30.39
CA GLU A 5 -18.17 -19.22 -30.31
C GLU A 5 -16.95 -19.89 -29.63
N HIS A 6 -15.75 -19.71 -30.19
CA HIS A 6 -14.49 -20.30 -29.70
C HIS A 6 -14.50 -21.85 -29.54
N PRO A 7 -14.68 -22.64 -30.61
CA PRO A 7 -14.78 -24.10 -30.53
C PRO A 7 -13.52 -24.77 -29.94
N GLN A 8 -12.34 -24.25 -30.23
CA GLN A 8 -11.08 -24.74 -29.68
C GLN A 8 -11.00 -24.55 -28.15
N ALA A 9 -11.55 -23.45 -27.63
CA ALA A 9 -11.57 -23.18 -26.19
C ALA A 9 -12.49 -24.17 -25.45
N TRP A 10 -13.68 -24.44 -26.02
CA TRP A 10 -14.58 -25.47 -25.52
C TRP A 10 -13.95 -26.86 -25.53
N GLN A 11 -13.25 -27.22 -26.60
CA GLN A 11 -12.56 -28.50 -26.71
C GLN A 11 -11.52 -28.66 -25.59
N VAL A 12 -10.62 -27.69 -25.42
CA VAL A 12 -9.58 -27.77 -24.39
C VAL A 12 -10.17 -27.88 -22.98
N VAL A 13 -11.25 -27.15 -22.67
CA VAL A 13 -11.93 -27.24 -21.38
C VAL A 13 -12.61 -28.59 -21.19
N ASN A 14 -13.29 -29.11 -22.20
CA ASN A 14 -13.96 -30.41 -22.14
C ASN A 14 -12.96 -31.57 -22.00
N ASP A 15 -11.83 -31.52 -22.71
CA ASP A 15 -10.75 -32.50 -22.59
C ASP A 15 -10.20 -32.51 -21.16
N MET A 16 -9.97 -31.33 -20.59
CA MET A 16 -9.51 -31.18 -19.21
C MET A 16 -10.53 -31.71 -18.21
N VAL A 17 -11.80 -31.35 -18.38
CA VAL A 17 -12.92 -31.85 -17.55
C VAL A 17 -13.00 -33.37 -17.61
N THR A 18 -12.81 -33.97 -18.79
CA THR A 18 -12.85 -35.43 -18.98
C THR A 18 -11.73 -36.11 -18.19
N VAL A 19 -10.49 -35.62 -18.30
CA VAL A 19 -9.35 -36.14 -17.54
C VAL A 19 -9.60 -36.05 -16.03
N VAL A 20 -10.15 -34.93 -15.55
CA VAL A 20 -10.44 -34.76 -14.12
C VAL A 20 -11.60 -35.66 -13.67
N TYR A 21 -12.61 -35.88 -14.51
CA TYR A 21 -13.67 -36.86 -14.22
C TYR A 21 -13.14 -38.29 -14.15
N ASP A 22 -12.24 -38.68 -15.04
CA ASP A 22 -11.59 -39.99 -15.02
C ASP A 22 -10.81 -40.20 -13.71
N LEU A 23 -10.08 -39.18 -13.24
CA LEU A 23 -9.45 -39.18 -11.91
C LEU A 23 -10.47 -39.29 -10.76
N CYS A 24 -11.62 -38.61 -10.86
CA CYS A 24 -12.69 -38.75 -9.87
C CYS A 24 -13.30 -40.16 -9.85
N ARG A 25 -13.21 -40.90 -10.97
CA ARG A 25 -13.71 -42.27 -11.12
C ARG A 25 -12.65 -43.35 -10.89
N GLN A 26 -11.45 -42.98 -10.42
CA GLN A 26 -10.31 -43.87 -10.21
C GLN A 26 -9.79 -44.57 -11.48
N VAL A 27 -9.95 -43.93 -12.64
CA VAL A 27 -9.27 -44.37 -13.86
C VAL A 27 -7.81 -43.94 -13.75
N ASP A 28 -6.89 -44.88 -13.96
CA ASP A 28 -5.46 -44.56 -13.97
C ASP A 28 -5.11 -43.77 -15.23
N VAL A 29 -4.63 -42.54 -15.04
CA VAL A 29 -4.25 -41.63 -16.11
C VAL A 29 -2.78 -41.27 -15.89
N GLU A 30 -1.91 -41.77 -16.77
CA GLU A 30 -0.49 -41.50 -16.70
C GLU A 30 -0.21 -39.98 -16.83
N GLU A 31 0.66 -39.45 -15.96
CA GLU A 31 0.99 -38.03 -15.89
C GLU A 31 -0.22 -37.06 -15.78
N ALA A 32 -1.34 -37.48 -15.20
CA ALA A 32 -2.60 -36.71 -15.19
C ALA A 32 -2.45 -35.24 -14.75
N THR A 33 -1.69 -34.98 -13.68
CA THR A 33 -1.43 -33.61 -13.19
C THR A 33 -0.77 -32.74 -14.26
N LYS A 34 0.20 -33.28 -15.00
CA LYS A 34 0.93 -32.58 -16.06
C LYS A 34 0.02 -32.35 -17.28
N THR A 35 -0.79 -33.34 -17.63
CA THR A 35 -1.79 -33.23 -18.69
C THR A 35 -2.81 -32.13 -18.39
N VAL A 36 -3.40 -32.12 -17.20
CA VAL A 36 -4.36 -31.07 -16.79
C VAL A 36 -3.70 -29.70 -16.77
N LYS A 37 -2.48 -29.56 -16.24
CA LYS A 37 -1.74 -28.28 -16.28
C LYS A 37 -1.45 -27.80 -17.70
N SER A 38 -1.08 -28.70 -18.60
CA SER A 38 -0.85 -28.39 -20.01
C SER A 38 -2.11 -27.85 -20.67
N LEU A 39 -3.26 -28.49 -20.43
CA LEU A 39 -4.56 -28.04 -20.95
C LEU A 39 -4.97 -26.69 -20.38
N LEU A 40 -4.78 -26.45 -19.08
CA LEU A 40 -5.04 -25.14 -18.45
C LEU A 40 -4.13 -24.05 -19.02
N THR A 41 -2.85 -24.35 -19.26
CA THR A 41 -1.90 -23.41 -19.88
C THR A 41 -2.31 -23.08 -21.30
N ASN A 42 -2.67 -24.10 -22.09
CA ASN A 42 -3.16 -23.92 -23.45
C ASN A 42 -4.42 -23.05 -23.46
N TYR A 43 -5.38 -23.33 -22.56
CA TYR A 43 -6.60 -22.55 -22.41
C TYR A 43 -6.33 -21.07 -22.11
N ILE A 44 -5.47 -20.77 -21.13
CA ILE A 44 -5.10 -19.39 -20.81
C ILE A 44 -4.37 -18.73 -21.98
N SER A 45 -3.50 -19.47 -22.69
CA SER A 45 -2.85 -18.92 -23.88
C SER A 45 -3.83 -18.54 -24.99
N LEU A 46 -4.90 -19.33 -25.19
CA LEU A 46 -5.99 -19.00 -26.11
C LEU A 46 -6.76 -17.74 -25.68
N ALA A 47 -6.94 -17.54 -24.38
CA ALA A 47 -7.56 -16.34 -23.83
C ALA A 47 -6.65 -15.09 -23.91
N LEU A 48 -5.32 -15.28 -23.93
CA LEU A 48 -4.31 -14.21 -24.00
C LEU A 48 -3.81 -13.90 -25.41
N THR A 49 -4.04 -14.79 -26.40
CA THR A 49 -3.53 -14.59 -27.76
C THR A 49 -4.00 -13.25 -28.35
N PRO A 50 -3.08 -12.46 -28.93
CA PRO A 50 -3.37 -11.10 -29.35
C PRO A 50 -4.29 -11.10 -30.58
N LYS A 51 -5.57 -10.78 -30.37
CA LYS A 51 -6.36 -10.10 -31.41
C LYS A 51 -6.05 -8.60 -31.33
N PRO A 52 -5.99 -7.87 -32.47
CA PRO A 52 -5.66 -6.45 -32.47
C PRO A 52 -6.70 -5.70 -31.62
N LYS A 53 -6.26 -5.28 -30.42
CA LYS A 53 -7.08 -4.94 -29.25
C LYS A 53 -7.81 -6.17 -28.69
N LEU A 54 -7.41 -6.60 -27.50
CA LEU A 54 -8.26 -7.44 -26.66
C LEU A 54 -9.49 -6.56 -26.36
N ASP A 55 -10.56 -6.70 -27.14
CA ASP A 55 -11.83 -6.09 -26.80
C ASP A 55 -12.32 -6.69 -25.48
N ALA A 56 -13.06 -5.89 -24.69
CA ALA A 56 -13.60 -6.36 -23.42
C ALA A 56 -14.48 -7.62 -23.61
N ASP A 57 -15.04 -7.76 -24.81
CA ASP A 57 -15.94 -8.83 -25.21
C ASP A 57 -15.22 -10.19 -25.39
N SER A 58 -14.01 -10.23 -25.97
CA SER A 58 -13.27 -11.49 -26.14
C SER A 58 -12.86 -12.12 -24.80
N ALA A 59 -12.23 -11.35 -23.90
CA ALA A 59 -11.82 -11.88 -22.60
C ALA A 59 -13.03 -12.36 -21.77
N THR A 60 -14.13 -11.61 -21.81
CA THR A 60 -15.39 -11.97 -21.17
C THR A 60 -15.98 -13.25 -21.77
N SER A 61 -15.87 -13.44 -23.09
CA SER A 61 -16.32 -14.66 -23.79
C SER A 61 -15.52 -15.89 -23.36
N TYR A 62 -14.18 -15.84 -23.36
CA TYR A 62 -13.35 -16.96 -22.91
C TYR A 62 -13.62 -17.31 -21.45
N PHE A 63 -13.51 -16.38 -20.51
CA PHE A 63 -13.80 -16.68 -19.10
C PHE A 63 -15.26 -17.11 -18.87
N GLY A 64 -16.19 -16.62 -19.70
CA GLY A 64 -17.56 -17.12 -19.75
C GLY A 64 -17.64 -18.62 -20.08
N ILE A 65 -16.82 -19.13 -21.01
CA ILE A 65 -16.73 -20.57 -21.31
C ILE A 65 -16.26 -21.34 -20.07
N PHE A 66 -15.18 -20.89 -19.43
CA PHE A 66 -14.67 -21.56 -18.22
C PHE A 66 -15.71 -21.59 -17.10
N MET A 67 -16.37 -20.46 -16.85
CA MET A 67 -17.40 -20.31 -15.81
C MET A 67 -18.67 -21.11 -16.09
N ASN A 68 -19.07 -21.23 -17.36
CA ASN A 68 -20.25 -22.01 -17.76
C ASN A 68 -19.94 -23.50 -17.96
N SER A 69 -18.66 -23.88 -17.93
CA SER A 69 -18.24 -25.28 -17.92
C SER A 69 -18.31 -25.87 -16.50
N SER A 70 -18.26 -27.19 -16.38
CA SER A 70 -18.11 -27.85 -15.08
C SER A 70 -16.67 -27.83 -14.54
N ALA A 71 -15.72 -27.15 -15.19
CA ALA A 71 -14.30 -27.20 -14.84
C ALA A 71 -14.02 -26.83 -13.38
N ILE A 72 -14.54 -25.67 -12.92
CA ILE A 72 -14.35 -25.20 -11.55
C ILE A 72 -14.91 -26.24 -10.56
N SER A 73 -16.15 -26.68 -10.77
CA SER A 73 -16.82 -27.65 -9.89
C SER A 73 -16.09 -28.99 -9.82
N VAL A 74 -15.59 -29.48 -10.95
CA VAL A 74 -14.96 -30.80 -11.06
C VAL A 74 -13.55 -30.77 -10.47
N LEU A 75 -12.80 -29.68 -10.65
CA LEU A 75 -11.52 -29.47 -9.96
C LEU A 75 -11.68 -29.38 -8.44
N VAL A 76 -12.70 -28.69 -7.94
CA VAL A 76 -12.99 -28.64 -6.49
C VAL A 76 -13.47 -30.00 -5.98
N THR A 77 -14.28 -30.72 -6.76
CA THR A 77 -14.72 -32.09 -6.42
C THR A 77 -13.53 -33.04 -6.34
N LEU A 78 -12.57 -32.92 -7.26
CA LEU A 78 -11.31 -33.66 -7.21
C LEU A 78 -10.51 -33.32 -5.94
N TYR A 79 -10.51 -32.04 -5.52
CA TYR A 79 -9.80 -31.61 -4.32
C TYR A 79 -10.36 -32.19 -3.02
N VAL A 80 -11.69 -32.22 -2.89
CA VAL A 80 -12.38 -32.76 -1.69
C VAL A 80 -12.59 -34.28 -1.74
N SER A 81 -12.13 -34.93 -2.81
CA SER A 81 -12.23 -36.37 -3.02
C SER A 81 -11.46 -37.14 -1.93
N PRO A 82 -11.98 -38.29 -1.44
CA PRO A 82 -11.28 -39.11 -0.45
C PRO A 82 -10.09 -39.90 -1.03
N TYR A 83 -9.93 -39.93 -2.36
CA TYR A 83 -8.91 -40.74 -3.02
C TYR A 83 -7.51 -40.12 -2.92
N LYS A 84 -6.51 -40.98 -2.65
CA LYS A 84 -5.10 -40.59 -2.48
C LYS A 84 -4.56 -39.96 -3.77
N GLY A 85 -3.85 -38.83 -3.66
CA GLY A 85 -3.24 -38.11 -4.79
C GLY A 85 -4.18 -37.15 -5.53
N ASN A 86 -5.51 -37.36 -5.47
CA ASN A 86 -6.48 -36.46 -6.12
C ASN A 86 -6.43 -35.04 -5.53
N LYS A 87 -6.32 -34.94 -4.20
CA LYS A 87 -6.18 -33.66 -3.49
C LYS A 87 -4.94 -32.87 -3.98
N ASP A 88 -3.79 -33.53 -4.06
CA ASP A 88 -2.53 -32.89 -4.48
C ASP A 88 -2.57 -32.48 -5.96
N THR A 89 -3.15 -33.32 -6.82
CA THR A 89 -3.35 -33.00 -8.23
C THR A 89 -4.24 -31.76 -8.40
N ALA A 90 -5.38 -31.73 -7.72
CA ALA A 90 -6.30 -30.60 -7.77
C ALA A 90 -5.67 -29.31 -7.20
N ASP A 91 -4.97 -29.39 -6.06
CA ASP A 91 -4.22 -28.26 -5.48
C ASP A 91 -3.24 -27.68 -6.51
N SER A 92 -2.43 -28.55 -7.10
CA SER A 92 -1.42 -28.18 -8.06
C SER A 92 -2.02 -27.53 -9.32
N CYS A 93 -3.13 -28.05 -9.82
CA CYS A 93 -3.81 -27.54 -11.02
C CYS A 93 -4.52 -26.21 -10.76
N ILE A 94 -5.21 -26.05 -9.63
CA ILE A 94 -5.91 -24.80 -9.29
C ILE A 94 -4.89 -23.67 -9.05
N ARG A 95 -3.81 -23.94 -8.30
CA ARG A 95 -2.71 -22.98 -8.12
C ARG A 95 -2.06 -22.59 -9.45
N HIS A 96 -1.82 -23.57 -10.31
CA HIS A 96 -1.26 -23.33 -11.64
C HIS A 96 -2.15 -22.40 -12.47
N PHE A 97 -3.45 -22.68 -12.54
CA PHE A 97 -4.40 -21.84 -13.28
C PHE A 97 -4.41 -20.39 -12.79
N LEU A 98 -4.50 -20.17 -11.47
CA LEU A 98 -4.51 -18.83 -10.88
C LEU A 98 -3.18 -18.10 -11.11
N ASN A 99 -2.04 -18.80 -10.99
CA ASN A 99 -0.74 -18.22 -11.32
C ASN A 99 -0.64 -17.83 -12.80
N CYS A 100 -1.14 -18.66 -13.73
CA CYS A 100 -1.21 -18.32 -15.15
C CYS A 100 -2.08 -17.07 -15.40
N CYS A 101 -3.11 -16.83 -14.58
CA CYS A 101 -3.93 -15.63 -14.71
C CYS A 101 -3.22 -14.35 -14.23
N ARG A 102 -2.21 -14.47 -13.36
CA ARG A 102 -1.47 -13.32 -12.81
C ARG A 102 -0.45 -12.72 -13.80
N THR A 103 -0.07 -13.45 -14.84
CA THR A 103 0.98 -13.00 -15.79
C THR A 103 0.49 -11.95 -16.79
N SER A 104 -0.82 -11.73 -16.89
CA SER A 104 -1.41 -10.70 -17.75
C SER A 104 -1.22 -9.30 -17.17
N LEU A 105 -1.13 -8.28 -18.02
CA LEU A 105 -1.13 -6.86 -17.64
C LEU A 105 -2.50 -6.19 -17.87
N SER A 106 -3.49 -6.95 -18.35
CA SER A 106 -4.81 -6.40 -18.72
C SER A 106 -5.77 -6.35 -17.53
N LYS A 107 -6.26 -5.14 -17.21
CA LYS A 107 -7.27 -4.89 -16.16
C LYS A 107 -8.56 -5.70 -16.37
N ILE A 108 -9.02 -5.79 -17.62
CA ILE A 108 -10.23 -6.55 -17.98
C ILE A 108 -10.01 -8.04 -17.72
N PHE A 109 -8.82 -8.54 -18.03
CA PHE A 109 -8.45 -9.93 -17.78
C PHE A 109 -8.41 -10.23 -16.27
N HIS A 110 -7.82 -9.34 -15.45
CA HIS A 110 -7.85 -9.49 -13.99
C HIS A 110 -9.27 -9.47 -13.43
N THR A 111 -10.16 -8.64 -13.98
CA THR A 111 -11.59 -8.62 -13.59
C THR A 111 -12.25 -9.98 -13.84
N GLN A 112 -11.99 -10.61 -14.99
CA GLN A 112 -12.53 -11.95 -15.27
C GLN A 112 -11.87 -13.05 -14.45
N ALA A 113 -10.55 -12.95 -14.20
CA ALA A 113 -9.84 -13.88 -13.32
C ALA A 113 -10.35 -13.81 -11.87
N ALA A 114 -10.69 -12.60 -11.38
CA ALA A 114 -11.32 -12.41 -10.08
C ALA A 114 -12.65 -13.18 -9.97
N ARG A 115 -13.47 -13.23 -11.04
CA ARG A 115 -14.72 -14.00 -11.02
C ARG A 115 -14.48 -15.50 -10.86
N VAL A 116 -13.49 -16.04 -11.57
CA VAL A 116 -13.14 -17.46 -11.44
C VAL A 116 -12.57 -17.75 -10.04
N ALA A 117 -11.70 -16.88 -9.53
CA ALA A 117 -11.16 -17.00 -8.18
C ALA A 117 -12.26 -16.92 -7.10
N LEU A 118 -13.26 -16.06 -7.28
CA LEU A 118 -14.43 -15.94 -6.41
C LEU A 118 -15.23 -17.25 -6.37
N GLU A 119 -15.48 -17.88 -7.52
CA GLU A 119 -16.21 -19.16 -7.55
C GLU A 119 -15.40 -20.31 -6.93
N PHE A 120 -14.09 -20.36 -7.16
CA PHE A 120 -13.23 -21.29 -6.41
C PHE A 120 -13.35 -21.07 -4.90
N CYS A 121 -13.32 -19.82 -4.44
CA CYS A 121 -13.48 -19.50 -3.02
C CYS A 121 -14.84 -19.95 -2.47
N LYS A 122 -15.94 -19.68 -3.20
CA LYS A 122 -17.30 -20.07 -2.79
C LYS A 122 -17.43 -21.59 -2.63
N LEU A 123 -16.89 -22.38 -3.57
CA LEU A 123 -16.97 -23.83 -3.53
C LEU A 123 -16.03 -24.44 -2.48
N LEU A 124 -14.77 -23.99 -2.42
CA LEU A 124 -13.79 -24.48 -1.43
C LEU A 124 -14.20 -24.14 -0.01
N ARG A 125 -14.79 -22.96 0.23
CA ARG A 125 -15.33 -22.59 1.54
C ARG A 125 -16.41 -23.58 2.01
N ARG A 126 -17.24 -24.07 1.11
CA ARG A 126 -18.30 -25.06 1.42
C ARG A 126 -17.76 -26.47 1.56
N GLY A 127 -16.78 -26.85 0.73
CA GLY A 127 -16.27 -28.23 0.65
C GLY A 127 -15.11 -28.54 1.60
N ALA A 128 -14.14 -27.63 1.73
CA ALA A 128 -12.90 -27.82 2.49
C ALA A 128 -12.83 -26.96 3.77
N GLY A 129 -13.51 -25.81 3.79
CA GLY A 129 -13.58 -24.90 4.93
C GLY A 129 -12.65 -23.68 4.83
N THR A 130 -12.81 -22.73 5.74
CA THR A 130 -12.15 -21.41 5.71
C THR A 130 -10.68 -21.42 6.12
N HIS A 131 -10.21 -22.50 6.75
CA HIS A 131 -8.81 -22.68 7.13
C HIS A 131 -8.02 -23.56 6.16
N ASP A 132 -8.64 -24.02 5.07
CA ASP A 132 -7.98 -24.87 4.09
C ASP A 132 -6.88 -24.09 3.30
N PRO A 133 -5.67 -24.65 3.13
CA PRO A 133 -4.57 -23.96 2.46
C PRO A 133 -4.83 -23.57 1.00
N LEU A 134 -5.68 -24.31 0.28
CA LEU A 134 -6.04 -23.97 -1.09
C LEU A 134 -7.10 -22.86 -1.10
N TYR A 135 -8.07 -22.91 -0.18
CA TYR A 135 -9.02 -21.81 0.01
C TYR A 135 -8.30 -20.50 0.32
N LEU A 136 -7.37 -20.50 1.29
CA LEU A 136 -6.60 -19.30 1.65
C LEU A 136 -5.82 -18.76 0.45
N TYR A 137 -5.17 -19.63 -0.33
CA TYR A 137 -4.47 -19.23 -1.54
C TYR A 137 -5.41 -18.64 -2.60
N CYS A 138 -6.60 -19.22 -2.79
CA CYS A 138 -7.61 -18.71 -3.72
C CYS A 138 -8.13 -17.34 -3.25
N ARG A 139 -8.35 -17.16 -1.94
CA ARG A 139 -8.79 -15.91 -1.32
C ARG A 139 -7.77 -14.79 -1.51
N SER A 140 -6.49 -15.06 -1.27
CA SER A 140 -5.42 -14.08 -1.55
C SER A 140 -5.24 -13.80 -3.04
N SER A 141 -5.44 -14.81 -3.89
CA SER A 141 -5.41 -14.61 -5.36
C SER A 141 -6.55 -13.71 -5.82
N LEU A 142 -7.75 -13.89 -5.28
CA LEU A 142 -8.89 -13.03 -5.53
C LEU A 142 -8.58 -11.58 -5.14
N GLY A 143 -8.03 -11.35 -3.95
CA GLY A 143 -7.59 -10.03 -3.51
C GLY A 143 -6.61 -9.37 -4.49
N GLY A 144 -5.56 -10.09 -4.89
CA GLY A 144 -4.58 -9.57 -5.86
C GLY A 144 -5.17 -9.26 -7.23
N PHE A 145 -6.16 -10.03 -7.71
CA PHE A 145 -6.86 -9.70 -8.95
C PHE A 145 -7.77 -8.47 -8.82
N LEU A 146 -8.37 -8.26 -7.65
CA LEU A 146 -9.20 -7.09 -7.38
C LEU A 146 -8.37 -5.80 -7.29
N GLU A 147 -7.16 -5.86 -6.72
CA GLU A 147 -6.23 -4.72 -6.69
C GLU A 147 -5.74 -4.33 -8.10
N ALA A 148 -5.51 -5.31 -8.97
CA ALA A 148 -5.08 -5.09 -10.35
C ALA A 148 -6.22 -4.72 -11.30
N ALA A 149 -7.48 -4.82 -10.86
CA ALA A 149 -8.68 -4.51 -11.64
C ALA A 149 -9.22 -3.11 -11.31
N GLU A 150 -9.90 -2.47 -12.27
CA GLU A 150 -10.77 -1.33 -11.98
C GLU A 150 -12.14 -1.88 -11.56
N VAL A 151 -12.52 -1.62 -10.32
CA VAL A 151 -13.81 -2.07 -9.77
C VAL A 151 -14.88 -1.08 -10.20
N SER A 152 -15.72 -1.49 -11.13
CA SER A 152 -16.94 -0.75 -11.48
C SER A 152 -18.10 -1.27 -10.63
N LEU A 153 -18.80 -0.39 -9.90
CA LEU A 153 -20.15 -0.74 -9.49
C LEU A 153 -21.06 -0.61 -10.69
N ALA A 154 -21.70 -1.71 -11.05
CA ALA A 154 -22.86 -1.63 -11.90
C ALA A 154 -24.10 -1.45 -11.01
N SER A 155 -24.79 -0.32 -11.16
CA SER A 155 -26.20 -0.25 -10.83
C SER A 155 -26.96 -1.19 -11.77
N SER A 156 -27.92 -1.96 -11.25
CA SER A 156 -28.47 -3.14 -11.92
C SER A 156 -29.39 -2.88 -13.13
N GLU A 157 -29.28 -1.74 -13.83
CA GLU A 157 -30.14 -1.39 -14.97
C GLU A 157 -29.48 -1.45 -16.36
N ASP A 158 -28.14 -1.48 -16.49
CA ASP A 158 -27.49 -1.71 -17.80
C ASP A 158 -27.39 -3.20 -18.11
N GLN A 159 -28.09 -3.67 -19.15
CA GLN A 159 -28.20 -5.08 -19.59
C GLN A 159 -26.85 -5.82 -19.89
N ASN A 160 -25.70 -5.20 -19.60
CA ASN A 160 -24.34 -5.73 -19.68
C ASN A 160 -23.83 -6.38 -18.36
N PHE A 161 -24.70 -6.99 -17.54
CA PHE A 161 -24.32 -7.66 -16.27
C PHE A 161 -23.45 -8.92 -16.39
N LYS A 162 -23.21 -9.42 -17.59
CA LYS A 162 -22.43 -10.64 -17.81
C LYS A 162 -20.94 -10.37 -17.67
N GLY A 163 -20.43 -10.10 -16.47
CA GLY A 163 -19.00 -9.74 -16.41
C GLY A 163 -18.36 -9.29 -15.12
N LEU A 164 -19.11 -9.00 -14.04
CA LEU A 164 -18.57 -8.23 -12.91
C LEU A 164 -18.72 -8.95 -11.56
N VAL A 165 -17.86 -8.58 -10.60
CA VAL A 165 -17.94 -9.00 -9.19
C VAL A 165 -18.76 -7.97 -8.42
N LEU A 166 -19.80 -8.41 -7.71
CA LEU A 166 -20.63 -7.51 -6.92
C LEU A 166 -19.99 -7.22 -5.57
N VAL A 167 -20.17 -6.01 -5.04
CA VAL A 167 -19.70 -5.63 -3.70
C VAL A 167 -20.23 -6.59 -2.62
N GLN A 168 -21.47 -7.05 -2.77
CA GLN A 168 -22.13 -8.01 -1.85
C GLN A 168 -21.41 -9.36 -1.79
N ASP A 169 -20.86 -9.83 -2.92
CA ASP A 169 -20.08 -11.07 -2.97
C ASP A 169 -18.77 -10.96 -2.16
N LEU A 170 -18.31 -9.74 -1.85
CA LEU A 170 -17.06 -9.50 -1.13
C LEU A 170 -17.25 -9.47 0.40
N PHE A 171 -18.43 -9.08 0.89
CA PHE A 171 -18.72 -8.97 2.33
C PHE A 171 -18.48 -10.26 3.13
N PRO A 172 -18.78 -11.47 2.62
CA PRO A 172 -18.45 -12.72 3.32
C PRO A 172 -16.96 -12.90 3.59
N PHE A 173 -16.08 -12.32 2.78
CA PHE A 173 -14.62 -12.33 2.98
C PHE A 173 -14.18 -11.22 3.94
N VAL A 174 -14.75 -10.03 3.80
CA VAL A 174 -14.53 -8.90 4.73
C VAL A 174 -14.89 -9.30 6.16
N ARG A 175 -16.05 -9.94 6.36
CA ARG A 175 -16.49 -10.44 7.67
C ARG A 175 -15.54 -11.49 8.22
N GLU A 176 -15.21 -12.51 7.42
CA GLU A 176 -14.29 -13.58 7.84
C GLU A 176 -12.93 -13.03 8.30
N LEU A 177 -12.37 -12.09 7.55
CA LEU A 177 -11.09 -11.46 7.87
C LEU A 177 -11.19 -10.55 9.09
N ALA A 178 -12.25 -9.73 9.19
CA ALA A 178 -12.48 -8.88 10.35
C ALA A 178 -12.66 -9.70 11.63
N ASP A 179 -13.40 -10.81 11.58
CA ASP A 179 -13.59 -11.71 12.72
C ASP A 179 -12.24 -12.32 13.16
N SER A 180 -11.44 -12.79 12.19
CA SER A 180 -10.08 -13.30 12.45
C SER A 180 -9.19 -12.23 13.12
N LEU A 181 -9.24 -10.99 12.63
CA LEU A 181 -8.52 -9.87 13.21
C LEU A 181 -9.01 -9.57 14.64
N LEU A 182 -10.32 -9.43 14.85
CA LEU A 182 -10.92 -9.14 16.16
C LEU A 182 -10.58 -10.21 17.21
N MET A 183 -10.51 -11.49 16.82
CA MET A 183 -10.15 -12.58 17.72
C MET A 183 -8.68 -12.56 18.12
N ASN A 184 -7.77 -12.27 17.19
CA ASN A 184 -6.35 -12.53 17.38
C ASN A 184 -5.49 -11.29 17.62
N LEU A 185 -6.02 -10.07 17.41
CA LEU A 185 -5.25 -8.82 17.51
C LEU A 185 -4.61 -8.60 18.88
N ASP A 186 -5.24 -9.04 19.96
CA ASP A 186 -4.66 -8.88 21.31
C ASP A 186 -3.48 -9.82 21.52
N SER A 187 -3.59 -11.05 21.03
CA SER A 187 -2.59 -12.11 21.20
C SER A 187 -1.34 -11.87 20.36
N SER A 188 -1.39 -11.00 19.35
CA SER A 188 -0.22 -10.67 18.53
C SER A 188 0.88 -9.93 19.33
N ILE A 189 0.53 -9.26 20.42
CA ILE A 189 1.50 -8.63 21.34
C ILE A 189 2.21 -9.69 22.19
N ASP A 190 1.53 -10.79 22.51
CA ASP A 190 2.06 -11.87 23.36
C ASP A 190 2.86 -12.90 22.57
N SER A 191 2.49 -13.12 21.31
CA SER A 191 3.05 -14.16 20.47
C SER A 191 3.34 -13.63 19.06
N PRO A 192 4.59 -13.23 18.75
CA PRO A 192 4.95 -12.70 17.45
C PRO A 192 4.75 -13.70 16.31
N SER A 193 4.76 -15.00 16.60
CA SER A 193 4.48 -16.06 15.62
C SER A 193 3.05 -15.98 15.06
N LEU A 194 2.10 -15.41 15.81
CA LEU A 194 0.73 -15.15 15.35
C LEU A 194 0.62 -13.90 14.47
N ALA A 195 1.58 -12.98 14.54
CA ALA A 195 1.51 -11.73 13.80
C ALA A 195 1.75 -11.90 12.29
N CYS A 196 2.60 -12.83 11.86
CA CYS A 196 2.85 -13.08 10.43
C CYS A 196 1.60 -13.59 9.67
N PRO A 197 0.86 -14.61 10.15
CA PRO A 197 -0.42 -14.99 9.55
C PRO A 197 -1.45 -13.85 9.55
N LEU A 198 -1.46 -13.03 10.60
CA LEU A 198 -2.37 -11.88 10.68
C LEU A 198 -2.02 -10.77 9.69
N LEU A 199 -0.72 -10.57 9.39
CA LEU A 199 -0.28 -9.63 8.36
C LEU A 199 -0.80 -10.04 6.97
N THR A 200 -0.79 -11.33 6.64
CA THR A 200 -1.42 -11.83 5.41
C THR A 200 -2.92 -11.54 5.40
N ASN A 201 -3.61 -11.79 6.53
CA ASN A 201 -5.04 -11.46 6.65
C ASN A 201 -5.32 -9.97 6.48
N ILE A 202 -4.47 -9.06 6.99
CA ILE A 202 -4.59 -7.62 6.76
C ILE A 202 -4.38 -7.28 5.28
N GLY A 203 -3.40 -7.89 4.62
CA GLY A 203 -3.17 -7.71 3.19
C GLY A 203 -4.42 -8.05 2.38
N ASP A 204 -4.97 -9.25 2.61
CA ASP A 204 -6.22 -9.67 1.96
C ASP A 204 -7.38 -8.74 2.33
N PHE A 205 -7.50 -8.35 3.61
CA PHE A 205 -8.56 -7.45 4.08
C PHE A 205 -8.51 -6.10 3.37
N THR A 206 -7.31 -5.55 3.21
CA THR A 206 -7.05 -4.32 2.45
C THR A 206 -7.49 -4.47 1.00
N ALA A 207 -7.10 -5.58 0.36
CA ALA A 207 -7.45 -5.88 -1.02
C ALA A 207 -8.97 -5.95 -1.25
N PHE A 208 -9.74 -6.51 -0.30
CA PHE A 208 -11.20 -6.53 -0.35
C PHE A 208 -11.85 -5.19 0.01
N LEU A 209 -11.23 -4.37 0.86
CA LEU A 209 -11.77 -3.07 1.24
C LEU A 209 -11.68 -2.04 0.11
N VAL A 210 -10.71 -2.13 -0.80
CA VAL A 210 -10.61 -1.23 -1.95
C VAL A 210 -11.92 -1.22 -2.79
N PRO A 211 -12.36 -2.35 -3.37
CA PRO A 211 -13.63 -2.43 -4.11
C PRO A 211 -14.85 -2.05 -3.25
N VAL A 212 -14.87 -2.44 -1.97
CA VAL A 212 -16.00 -2.14 -1.08
C VAL A 212 -16.12 -0.64 -0.81
N ARG A 213 -15.01 0.06 -0.55
CA ARG A 213 -15.03 1.52 -0.31
C ARG A 213 -15.46 2.28 -1.56
N THR A 214 -14.87 1.96 -2.72
CA THR A 214 -15.32 2.50 -4.01
C THR A 214 -16.81 2.20 -4.24
N GLY A 215 -17.23 0.99 -3.87
CA GLY A 215 -18.61 0.54 -3.65
C GLY A 215 -19.54 1.60 -3.09
N ILE A 216 -19.23 1.92 -1.85
CA ILE A 216 -20.04 2.74 -0.98
C ILE A 216 -20.01 4.20 -1.43
N GLU A 217 -18.84 4.71 -1.84
CA GLU A 217 -18.67 6.08 -2.33
C GLU A 217 -19.56 6.36 -3.56
N GLN A 218 -19.60 5.43 -4.52
CA GLN A 218 -20.45 5.56 -5.70
C GLN A 218 -21.95 5.49 -5.33
N HIS A 219 -22.33 4.61 -4.41
CA HIS A 219 -23.71 4.55 -3.91
C HIS A 219 -24.13 5.84 -3.20
N GLN A 220 -23.26 6.41 -2.37
CA GLN A 220 -23.49 7.69 -1.68
C GLN A 220 -23.65 8.86 -2.67
N ALA A 221 -22.83 8.90 -3.74
CA ALA A 221 -22.95 9.90 -4.80
C ALA A 221 -24.28 9.82 -5.56
N LEU A 222 -24.80 8.62 -5.79
CA LEU A 222 -26.08 8.39 -6.48
C LEU A 222 -27.30 8.73 -5.62
N ARG A 223 -27.20 8.60 -4.29
CA ARG A 223 -28.30 8.87 -3.35
C ARG A 223 -28.80 10.33 -3.43
N GLY A 224 -27.97 11.26 -3.91
CA GLY A 224 -28.38 12.65 -4.18
C GLY A 224 -29.36 12.84 -5.34
N HIS A 225 -29.61 11.80 -6.16
CA HIS A 225 -30.29 11.93 -7.45
C HIS A 225 -31.45 10.95 -7.75
N VAL A 226 -31.88 10.08 -6.81
CA VAL A 226 -32.84 8.97 -7.12
C VAL A 226 -34.20 9.08 -6.39
N PRO A 227 -35.35 8.93 -7.08
CA PRO A 227 -36.69 8.96 -6.47
C PRO A 227 -37.09 7.66 -5.73
N TYR A 228 -37.98 7.83 -4.73
CA TYR A 228 -38.33 6.91 -3.64
C TYR A 228 -38.83 5.48 -3.96
N HIS A 229 -39.04 5.08 -5.22
CA HIS A 229 -39.63 3.76 -5.56
C HIS A 229 -38.61 2.63 -5.83
N LYS A 230 -37.29 2.88 -5.75
CA LYS A 230 -36.21 1.89 -6.01
C LYS A 230 -35.65 1.18 -4.75
N LEU A 231 -36.35 1.21 -3.61
CA LEU A 231 -35.76 0.90 -2.30
C LEU A 231 -35.47 -0.59 -1.99
N ASP A 232 -36.12 -1.56 -2.64
CA ASP A 232 -36.10 -2.97 -2.19
C ASP A 232 -34.72 -3.65 -2.37
N ARG A 233 -33.94 -3.25 -3.40
CA ARG A 233 -32.55 -3.70 -3.62
C ARG A 233 -31.50 -2.80 -2.98
N ASN A 234 -31.85 -1.55 -2.68
CA ASN A 234 -31.01 -0.64 -1.90
C ASN A 234 -30.94 -1.08 -0.42
N GLY A 235 -31.92 -1.84 0.08
CA GLY A 235 -31.91 -2.36 1.45
C GLY A 235 -30.68 -3.21 1.77
N LEU A 236 -30.31 -4.14 0.88
CA LEU A 236 -29.13 -4.99 1.06
C LEU A 236 -27.83 -4.17 1.08
N VAL A 237 -27.69 -3.20 0.17
CA VAL A 237 -26.54 -2.27 0.12
C VAL A 237 -26.45 -1.40 1.38
N VAL A 238 -27.59 -1.02 1.96
CA VAL A 238 -27.64 -0.27 3.22
C VAL A 238 -27.18 -1.13 4.39
N GLU A 239 -27.63 -2.39 4.50
CA GLU A 239 -27.18 -3.32 5.55
C GLU A 239 -25.66 -3.53 5.50
N GLU A 240 -25.10 -3.63 4.29
CA GLU A 240 -23.68 -3.81 4.02
C GLU A 240 -22.85 -2.57 4.43
N ILE A 241 -23.35 -1.37 4.14
CA ILE A 241 -22.78 -0.10 4.58
C ILE A 241 -22.81 0.01 6.11
N GLU A 242 -23.96 -0.25 6.73
CA GLU A 242 -24.13 -0.21 8.19
C GLU A 242 -23.22 -1.23 8.87
N TYR A 243 -23.09 -2.42 8.28
CA TYR A 243 -22.21 -3.47 8.77
C TYR A 243 -20.73 -3.05 8.72
N LEU A 244 -20.27 -2.43 7.63
CA LEU A 244 -18.90 -1.93 7.56
C LEU A 244 -18.65 -0.83 8.61
N HIS A 245 -19.63 0.04 8.87
CA HIS A 245 -19.52 1.02 9.95
C HIS A 245 -19.45 0.34 11.33
N LEU A 246 -20.25 -0.70 11.58
CA LEU A 246 -20.16 -1.49 12.82
C LEU A 246 -18.77 -2.11 12.98
N LEU A 247 -18.26 -2.76 11.93
CA LEU A 247 -16.91 -3.34 11.92
C LEU A 247 -15.83 -2.30 12.20
N TYR A 248 -15.93 -1.12 11.59
CA TYR A 248 -15.01 -0.01 11.86
C TYR A 248 -14.98 0.34 13.34
N ASN A 249 -16.14 0.51 13.99
CA ASN A 249 -16.20 0.83 15.41
C ASN A 249 -15.61 -0.29 16.28
N GLN A 250 -15.89 -1.56 15.95
CA GLN A 250 -15.37 -2.72 16.67
C GLN A 250 -13.84 -2.83 16.57
N LEU A 251 -13.30 -2.74 15.34
CA LEU A 251 -11.86 -2.79 15.09
C LEU A 251 -11.14 -1.59 15.73
N LEU A 252 -11.74 -0.39 15.68
CA LEU A 252 -11.18 0.80 16.32
C LEU A 252 -11.12 0.64 17.86
N CYS A 253 -12.16 0.10 18.49
CA CYS A 253 -12.13 -0.18 19.92
C CYS A 253 -11.10 -1.26 20.28
N LYS A 254 -10.98 -2.29 19.44
CA LYS A 254 -10.01 -3.37 19.64
C LYS A 254 -8.58 -2.85 19.55
N ILE A 255 -8.25 -2.08 18.51
CA ILE A 255 -6.89 -1.54 18.36
C ILE A 255 -6.54 -0.54 19.45
N ASP A 256 -7.48 0.27 19.93
CA ASP A 256 -7.26 1.11 21.11
C ASP A 256 -6.87 0.27 22.33
N THR A 257 -7.56 -0.84 22.57
CA THR A 257 -7.23 -1.77 23.67
C THR A 257 -5.84 -2.39 23.48
N CYS A 258 -5.49 -2.79 22.25
CA CYS A 258 -4.16 -3.30 21.92
C CYS A 258 -3.06 -2.26 22.18
N LEU A 259 -3.26 -1.03 21.73
CA LEU A 259 -2.31 0.07 21.92
C LEU A 259 -2.12 0.41 23.40
N GLN A 260 -3.19 0.38 24.21
CA GLN A 260 -3.08 0.56 25.66
C GLN A 260 -2.27 -0.55 26.33
N LYS A 261 -2.47 -1.81 25.93
CA LYS A 261 -1.69 -2.96 26.42
C LYS A 261 -0.21 -2.79 26.05
N MET A 262 0.05 -2.35 24.82
CA MET A 262 1.40 -2.06 24.34
C MET A 262 2.05 -0.91 25.13
N GLU A 263 1.32 0.17 25.42
CA GLU A 263 1.82 1.29 26.22
C GLU A 263 2.28 0.84 27.61
N LYS A 264 1.49 0.00 28.28
CA LYS A 264 1.83 -0.53 29.60
C LYS A 264 3.15 -1.30 29.59
N ARG A 265 3.36 -2.18 28.60
CA ARG A 265 4.61 -2.92 28.44
C ARG A 265 5.83 -2.02 28.24
N PHE A 266 5.66 -0.92 27.49
CA PHE A 266 6.73 0.07 27.32
C PHE A 266 7.09 0.74 28.65
N VAL A 267 6.10 1.10 29.46
CA VAL A 267 6.30 1.74 30.77
C VAL A 267 6.97 0.80 31.76
N ASP A 268 6.57 -0.47 31.77
CA ASP A 268 7.06 -1.48 32.71
C ASP A 268 8.50 -1.96 32.40
N LYS A 269 9.15 -1.39 31.38
CA LYS A 269 10.52 -1.72 30.93
C LYS A 269 10.74 -3.20 30.62
N GLU A 270 9.68 -3.99 30.44
CA GLU A 270 9.73 -5.34 29.87
C GLU A 270 10.38 -5.35 28.46
N MET A 271 10.54 -4.16 27.86
CA MET A 271 10.96 -3.94 26.48
C MET A 271 12.41 -3.45 26.30
N VAL A 272 13.24 -3.43 27.35
CA VAL A 272 14.63 -2.90 27.29
C VAL A 272 15.62 -3.89 26.65
N HIS A 273 15.24 -5.16 26.47
CA HIS A 273 16.20 -6.20 26.07
C HIS A 273 15.99 -6.87 24.70
N GLU A 274 14.88 -6.61 23.99
CA GLU A 274 14.60 -7.31 22.71
C GLU A 274 13.91 -6.42 21.67
N GLU A 275 14.71 -5.68 20.88
CA GLU A 275 14.22 -4.76 19.84
C GLU A 275 13.45 -5.45 18.69
N ASN A 276 13.68 -6.75 18.48
CA ASN A 276 13.14 -7.50 17.34
C ASN A 276 11.83 -8.26 17.60
N TYR A 277 11.41 -8.45 18.87
CA TYR A 277 10.28 -9.34 19.20
C TYR A 277 8.91 -8.75 18.81
N PHE A 278 8.76 -7.41 18.88
CA PHE A 278 7.48 -6.72 18.66
C PHE A 278 7.28 -6.17 17.24
N TYR A 279 8.29 -6.30 16.39
CA TYR A 279 8.29 -5.73 15.04
C TYR A 279 7.06 -6.12 14.20
N PRO A 280 6.62 -7.40 14.18
CA PRO A 280 5.46 -7.79 13.38
C PRO A 280 4.13 -7.19 13.88
N ALA A 281 3.93 -7.10 15.20
CA ALA A 281 2.70 -6.57 15.79
C ALA A 281 2.55 -5.07 15.58
N CYS A 282 3.64 -4.31 15.66
CA CYS A 282 3.61 -2.87 15.38
C CYS A 282 3.29 -2.58 13.91
N SER A 283 3.91 -3.32 12.98
CA SER A 283 3.59 -3.22 11.55
C SER A 283 2.13 -3.58 11.29
N LEU A 284 1.62 -4.65 11.91
CA LEU A 284 0.23 -5.07 11.84
C LEU A 284 -0.73 -3.93 12.25
N TYR A 285 -0.46 -3.27 13.38
CA TYR A 285 -1.30 -2.20 13.90
C TYR A 285 -1.24 -0.92 13.04
N LEU A 286 -0.07 -0.54 12.54
CA LEU A 286 0.03 0.60 11.61
C LEU A 286 -0.77 0.36 10.32
N SER A 287 -0.70 -0.87 9.77
CA SER A 287 -1.46 -1.25 8.58
C SER A 287 -2.97 -1.24 8.85
N LEU A 288 -3.43 -1.77 9.98
CA LEU A 288 -4.86 -1.71 10.33
C LEU A 288 -5.33 -0.27 10.55
N LEU A 289 -4.55 0.58 11.23
CA LEU A 289 -4.90 1.99 11.42
C LEU A 289 -4.99 2.76 10.10
N LYS A 290 -4.13 2.44 9.12
CA LYS A 290 -4.21 2.99 7.75
C LYS A 290 -5.54 2.64 7.09
N GLU A 291 -5.99 1.38 7.22
CA GLU A 291 -7.29 0.97 6.68
C GLU A 291 -8.47 1.57 7.45
N LEU A 292 -8.39 1.68 8.78
CA LEU A 292 -9.41 2.38 9.57
C LEU A 292 -9.49 3.87 9.22
N HIS A 293 -8.34 4.53 8.98
CA HIS A 293 -8.31 5.91 8.47
C HIS A 293 -9.05 6.03 7.14
N LYS A 294 -8.78 5.13 6.20
CA LYS A 294 -9.45 5.08 4.90
C LYS A 294 -10.97 4.85 5.04
N ILE A 295 -11.40 3.91 5.89
CA ILE A 295 -12.83 3.65 6.15
C ILE A 295 -13.50 4.85 6.83
N SER A 296 -12.78 5.54 7.73
CA SER A 296 -13.34 6.69 8.47
C SER A 296 -13.82 7.81 7.56
N LYS A 297 -13.22 7.95 6.36
CA LYS A 297 -13.63 8.96 5.37
C LYS A 297 -15.03 8.70 4.77
N LEU A 298 -15.61 7.51 4.99
CA LEU A 298 -16.94 7.14 4.48
C LEU A 298 -18.11 7.51 5.40
N TYR A 299 -17.84 7.84 6.67
CA TYR A 299 -18.87 7.98 7.71
C TYR A 299 -18.70 9.26 8.50
N ASP A 300 -19.79 9.99 8.69
CA ASP A 300 -19.81 11.19 9.52
C ASP A 300 -19.42 10.88 10.98
N GLY A 301 -18.54 11.70 11.55
CA GLY A 301 -18.06 11.54 12.93
C GLY A 301 -17.01 10.44 13.14
N ALA A 302 -16.75 9.58 12.15
CA ALA A 302 -15.72 8.55 12.24
C ALA A 302 -14.28 9.13 12.28
N PRO A 303 -13.91 10.14 11.46
CA PRO A 303 -12.57 10.73 11.53
C PRO A 303 -12.23 11.31 12.92
N GLU A 304 -13.22 11.90 13.59
CA GLU A 304 -13.10 12.44 14.95
C GLU A 304 -12.90 11.35 15.99
N LYS A 305 -13.63 10.23 15.87
CA LYS A 305 -13.45 9.04 16.73
C LYS A 305 -12.05 8.47 16.59
N LEU A 306 -11.59 8.25 15.35
CA LEU A 306 -10.23 7.79 15.09
C LEU A 306 -9.20 8.74 15.68
N ARG A 307 -9.35 10.05 15.42
CA ARG A 307 -8.46 11.08 15.97
C ARG A 307 -8.43 11.04 17.50
N SER A 308 -9.57 10.84 18.16
CA SER A 308 -9.64 10.72 19.62
C SER A 308 -8.84 9.53 20.14
N VAL A 309 -8.94 8.37 19.49
CA VAL A 309 -8.15 7.17 19.85
C VAL A 309 -6.66 7.44 19.65
N LEU A 310 -6.28 7.95 18.48
CA LEU A 310 -4.89 8.22 18.17
C LEU A 310 -4.29 9.26 19.14
N MET A 311 -5.04 10.30 19.51
CA MET A 311 -4.61 11.31 20.50
C MET A 311 -4.40 10.71 21.88
N ARG A 312 -5.27 9.81 22.32
CA ARG A 312 -5.12 9.08 23.58
C ARG A 312 -3.88 8.19 23.56
N GLN A 313 -3.62 7.50 22.45
CA GLN A 313 -2.48 6.59 22.25
C GLN A 313 -1.24 7.28 21.67
N LYS A 314 -1.11 8.60 21.83
CA LYS A 314 -0.10 9.42 21.14
C LYS A 314 1.33 8.91 21.35
N THR A 315 1.67 8.51 22.57
CA THR A 315 3.02 8.04 22.93
C THR A 315 3.40 6.82 22.11
N VAL A 316 2.57 5.77 22.17
CA VAL A 316 2.79 4.52 21.44
C VAL A 316 2.75 4.74 19.93
N MET A 317 1.82 5.57 19.44
CA MET A 317 1.76 5.92 18.02
C MET A 317 3.07 6.55 17.52
N CYS A 318 3.62 7.52 18.25
CA CYS A 318 4.88 8.16 17.87
C CYS A 318 6.06 7.16 17.89
N LEU A 319 6.12 6.30 18.90
CA LEU A 319 7.13 5.25 18.98
C LEU A 319 7.03 4.26 17.82
N MET A 320 5.81 3.83 17.49
CA MET A 320 5.57 2.90 16.39
C MET A 320 5.99 3.51 15.05
N VAL A 321 5.68 4.78 14.83
CA VAL A 321 6.10 5.50 13.62
C VAL A 321 7.62 5.53 13.51
N VAL A 322 8.33 5.97 14.55
CA VAL A 322 9.78 6.13 14.51
C VAL A 322 10.50 4.79 14.33
N LYS A 323 10.02 3.73 14.98
CA LYS A 323 10.70 2.43 14.97
C LYS A 323 10.32 1.52 13.80
N TYR A 324 9.08 1.58 13.32
CA TYR A 324 8.52 0.54 12.45
C TYR A 324 7.91 1.04 11.15
N ALA A 325 7.70 2.35 10.98
CA ALA A 325 7.22 2.87 9.72
C ALA A 325 8.32 2.74 8.64
N LYS A 326 7.96 2.16 7.49
CA LYS A 326 8.84 2.06 6.33
C LYS A 326 8.40 2.98 5.21
N ARG A 327 9.35 3.33 4.35
CA ARG A 327 9.10 4.14 3.15
C ARG A 327 8.09 3.48 2.19
N ALA A 328 8.12 2.15 2.06
CA ALA A 328 7.23 1.40 1.16
C ALA A 328 5.75 1.37 1.62
N ASP A 329 5.46 1.68 2.88
CA ASP A 329 4.14 1.45 3.49
C ASP A 329 3.19 2.67 3.39
N GLU A 330 3.65 3.78 2.78
CA GLU A 330 2.89 5.02 2.53
C GLU A 330 2.15 5.57 3.78
N HIS A 331 2.90 5.94 4.80
CA HIS A 331 2.35 6.46 6.05
C HIS A 331 2.00 7.97 6.03
N GLN A 332 1.88 8.61 4.85
CA GLN A 332 1.61 10.06 4.78
C GLN A 332 0.27 10.46 5.41
N TRP A 333 -0.70 9.54 5.49
CA TRP A 333 -2.00 9.78 6.13
C TRP A 333 -1.86 10.23 7.59
N ILE A 334 -0.78 9.84 8.29
CA ILE A 334 -0.51 10.24 9.68
C ILE A 334 -0.26 11.76 9.76
N LEU A 335 0.26 12.37 8.70
CA LEU A 335 0.54 13.82 8.64
C LEU A 335 -0.74 14.67 8.58
N GLU A 336 -1.87 14.10 8.16
CA GLU A 336 -3.20 14.74 8.26
C GLU A 336 -3.57 14.99 9.74
N HIS A 337 -2.97 14.24 10.67
CA HIS A 337 -3.25 14.24 12.09
C HIS A 337 -2.15 14.93 12.92
N LYS A 338 -1.87 16.22 12.62
CA LYS A 338 -0.74 17.00 13.21
C LYS A 338 -0.62 16.96 14.74
N ASN A 339 -1.73 16.93 15.47
CA ASN A 339 -1.73 16.97 16.95
C ASN A 339 -1.35 15.62 17.58
N VAL A 340 -1.40 14.55 16.78
CA VAL A 340 -1.24 13.17 17.19
C VAL A 340 0.21 12.68 17.05
N THR A 341 1.08 13.51 16.47
CA THR A 341 2.51 13.24 16.30
C THR A 341 3.35 14.17 17.16
N ASN A 342 4.55 13.72 17.54
CA ASN A 342 5.58 14.55 18.16
C ASN A 342 6.63 14.98 17.11
N PHE A 343 7.64 15.75 17.53
CA PHE A 343 8.70 16.20 16.65
C PHE A 343 9.42 15.03 15.96
N GLU A 344 9.80 14.00 16.72
CA GLU A 344 10.57 12.86 16.19
C GLU A 344 9.78 12.06 15.16
N ALA A 345 8.51 11.75 15.42
CA ALA A 345 7.65 11.05 14.47
C ALA A 345 7.44 11.86 13.18
N ARG A 346 7.27 13.18 13.28
CA ARG A 346 7.15 14.05 12.09
C ARG A 346 8.46 14.11 11.30
N ARG A 347 9.59 14.20 12.00
CA ARG A 347 10.92 14.15 11.38
C ARG A 347 11.12 12.83 10.64
N HIS A 348 10.82 11.69 11.26
CA HIS A 348 10.91 10.38 10.63
C HIS A 348 10.02 10.26 9.39
N LEU A 349 8.75 10.66 9.49
CA LEU A 349 7.82 10.68 8.35
C LEU A 349 8.32 11.59 7.21
N ALA A 350 8.85 12.77 7.52
CA ALA A 350 9.41 13.68 6.52
C ALA A 350 10.62 13.04 5.81
N MET A 351 11.52 12.42 6.56
CA MET A 351 12.70 11.73 6.02
C MET A 351 12.33 10.59 5.06
N MET A 352 11.22 9.89 5.33
CA MET A 352 10.72 8.84 4.42
C MET A 352 10.13 9.41 3.12
N ILE A 353 9.64 10.65 3.08
CA ILE A 353 9.10 11.28 1.86
C ILE A 353 10.22 11.61 0.87
N PHE A 354 11.40 11.97 1.37
CA PHE A 354 12.55 12.21 0.51
C PHE A 354 13.09 10.90 -0.08
N PRO A 355 13.73 10.92 -1.27
CA PRO A 355 14.36 9.74 -1.85
C PRO A 355 15.48 9.20 -0.94
N GLU A 356 15.83 7.93 -1.14
CA GLU A 356 17.00 7.32 -0.52
C GLU A 356 18.26 8.02 -1.03
N VAL A 357 19.12 8.41 -0.11
CA VAL A 357 20.42 8.96 -0.45
C VAL A 357 21.26 7.80 -0.95
N LYS A 358 21.71 7.85 -2.21
CA LYS A 358 22.72 6.92 -2.71
C LYS A 358 24.08 7.37 -2.18
N GLU A 359 24.86 6.45 -1.63
CA GLU A 359 26.26 6.72 -1.23
C GLU A 359 27.22 6.63 -2.43
N ASP A 360 26.79 7.10 -3.59
CA ASP A 360 27.62 7.15 -4.79
C ASP A 360 28.38 8.48 -4.81
N TYR A 361 29.56 8.48 -4.20
CA TYR A 361 30.45 9.65 -4.10
C TYR A 361 30.90 10.21 -5.46
N GLU A 362 30.70 9.47 -6.55
CA GLU A 362 31.04 9.89 -7.93
C GLU A 362 30.04 10.90 -8.53
N GLU A 363 28.84 11.06 -7.94
CA GLU A 363 27.79 11.97 -8.44
C GLU A 363 27.63 13.27 -7.61
N LEU A 364 28.56 13.57 -6.68
CA LEU A 364 28.44 14.75 -5.82
C LEU A 364 28.65 16.06 -6.58
N HIS A 365 27.87 17.09 -6.23
CA HIS A 365 28.05 18.43 -6.77
C HIS A 365 29.29 19.09 -6.16
N GLU A 366 30.35 19.23 -6.96
CA GLU A 366 31.62 19.81 -6.52
C GLU A 366 31.55 21.34 -6.40
N MET A 367 32.14 21.85 -5.34
CA MET A 367 32.18 23.27 -4.99
C MET A 367 33.56 23.63 -4.43
N LEU A 368 34.31 24.44 -5.18
CA LEU A 368 35.62 24.96 -4.79
C LEU A 368 35.52 26.46 -4.54
N ILE A 369 35.58 26.87 -3.26
CA ILE A 369 35.24 28.23 -2.82
C ILE A 369 36.43 28.95 -2.18
N ASP A 370 36.62 30.23 -2.50
CA ASP A 370 37.48 31.14 -1.75
C ASP A 370 36.79 31.62 -0.46
N ARG A 371 37.40 31.45 0.71
CA ARG A 371 36.85 31.95 2.00
C ARG A 371 36.52 33.45 1.95
N SER A 372 37.30 34.24 1.21
CA SER A 372 37.09 35.68 1.08
C SER A 372 35.86 36.05 0.22
N GLN A 373 35.38 35.13 -0.61
CA GLN A 373 34.24 35.29 -1.51
C GLN A 373 33.09 34.32 -1.18
N LEU A 374 33.02 33.85 0.06
CA LEU A 374 32.15 32.76 0.51
C LEU A 374 30.73 32.84 -0.04
N LEU A 375 30.00 33.94 0.18
CA LEU A 375 28.61 34.06 -0.26
C LEU A 375 28.47 34.13 -1.79
N THR A 376 29.32 34.94 -2.44
CA THR A 376 29.26 35.17 -3.87
C THR A 376 29.49 33.87 -4.64
N GLU A 377 30.57 33.15 -4.33
CA GLU A 377 30.90 31.89 -4.99
C GLU A 377 29.90 30.79 -4.61
N SER A 378 29.46 30.71 -3.35
CA SER A 378 28.42 29.75 -2.94
C SER A 378 27.13 29.94 -3.73
N PHE A 379 26.66 31.19 -3.88
CA PHE A 379 25.46 31.46 -4.65
C PHE A 379 25.65 31.17 -6.13
N GLU A 380 26.83 31.38 -6.69
CA GLU A 380 27.11 31.06 -8.09
C GLU A 380 27.03 29.55 -8.36
N TYR A 381 27.69 28.73 -7.53
CA TYR A 381 27.63 27.27 -7.66
C TYR A 381 26.20 26.74 -7.46
N ILE A 382 25.51 27.16 -6.40
CA ILE A 382 24.16 26.67 -6.08
C ILE A 382 23.12 27.18 -7.09
N ALA A 383 23.26 28.39 -7.63
CA ALA A 383 22.35 28.91 -8.66
C ALA A 383 22.36 28.01 -9.90
N ARG A 384 23.56 27.61 -10.33
CA ARG A 384 23.79 26.84 -11.56
C ARG A 384 23.55 25.34 -11.40
N ALA A 385 23.64 24.82 -10.18
CA ALA A 385 23.41 23.41 -9.90
C ALA A 385 21.97 23.00 -10.25
N ASP A 386 21.82 21.89 -10.96
CA ASP A 386 20.54 21.26 -11.18
C ASP A 386 20.01 20.62 -9.87
N PRO A 387 18.68 20.53 -9.68
CA PRO A 387 18.10 19.94 -8.48
C PRO A 387 18.53 18.50 -8.21
N GLU A 388 18.79 17.72 -9.25
CA GLU A 388 19.21 16.32 -9.17
C GLU A 388 20.63 16.18 -8.59
N SER A 389 21.58 16.99 -9.07
CA SER A 389 22.96 17.08 -8.57
C SER A 389 23.00 17.50 -7.10
N LEU A 390 22.21 18.50 -6.70
CA LEU A 390 22.09 18.89 -5.29
C LEU A 390 21.48 17.79 -4.40
N ARG A 391 20.68 16.89 -4.97
CA ARG A 391 20.12 15.73 -4.25
C ARG A 391 21.09 14.56 -4.16
N ALA A 392 22.09 14.47 -5.04
CA ALA A 392 23.17 13.49 -4.95
C ALA A 392 24.11 13.80 -3.77
N GLY A 393 24.27 15.09 -3.46
CA GLY A 393 25.06 15.58 -2.33
C GLY A 393 26.06 16.64 -2.76
N LEU A 394 26.83 17.17 -1.81
CA LEU A 394 27.83 18.21 -2.07
C LEU A 394 29.24 17.70 -1.74
N PHE A 395 30.18 17.98 -2.62
CA PHE A 395 31.61 17.85 -2.35
C PHE A 395 32.21 19.25 -2.22
N MET A 396 32.73 19.57 -1.03
CA MET A 396 33.17 20.93 -0.68
C MET A 396 34.67 21.00 -0.42
N GLU A 397 35.32 21.97 -1.04
CA GLU A 397 36.73 22.33 -0.81
C GLU A 397 36.89 23.86 -0.71
N PHE A 398 37.81 24.30 0.15
CA PHE A 398 38.27 25.69 0.18
C PHE A 398 39.56 25.84 -0.62
N LYS A 399 39.63 26.89 -1.44
CA LYS A 399 40.80 27.17 -2.27
C LYS A 399 42.05 27.32 -1.41
N ASN A 400 43.14 26.67 -1.82
CA ASN A 400 44.44 26.66 -1.14
C ASN A 400 44.43 25.97 0.24
N GLU A 401 43.45 25.11 0.52
CA GLU A 401 43.39 24.29 1.73
C GLU A 401 43.42 22.80 1.35
N GLU A 402 44.13 21.98 2.14
CA GLU A 402 44.22 20.53 1.92
C GLU A 402 43.04 19.76 2.53
N ALA A 403 42.20 20.43 3.33
CA ALA A 403 41.10 19.79 4.04
C ALA A 403 39.98 19.41 3.06
N THR A 404 39.56 18.14 3.12
CA THR A 404 38.44 17.60 2.33
C THR A 404 37.51 16.75 3.21
N GLY A 405 36.31 16.46 2.70
CA GLY A 405 35.36 15.52 3.31
C GLY A 405 34.23 16.17 4.13
N PRO A 406 33.42 15.36 4.84
CA PRO A 406 32.15 15.82 5.45
C PRO A 406 32.30 16.92 6.51
N GLY A 407 33.48 17.05 7.12
CA GLY A 407 33.77 18.13 8.07
C GLY A 407 33.81 19.51 7.40
N VAL A 408 34.39 19.58 6.20
CA VAL A 408 34.49 20.82 5.41
C VAL A 408 33.12 21.26 4.92
N LEU A 409 32.27 20.30 4.52
CA LEU A 409 30.88 20.57 4.17
C LEU A 409 30.11 21.19 5.35
N ARG A 410 30.26 20.64 6.56
CA ARG A 410 29.63 21.19 7.77
C ARG A 410 30.13 22.59 8.10
N GLU A 411 31.44 22.83 7.98
CA GLU A 411 32.03 24.15 8.19
C GLU A 411 31.47 25.16 7.18
N TRP A 412 31.47 24.80 5.89
CA TRP A 412 30.90 25.65 4.84
C TRP A 412 29.44 26.02 5.12
N PHE A 413 28.60 25.06 5.52
CA PHE A 413 27.21 25.33 5.89
C PHE A 413 27.09 26.33 7.03
N LEU A 414 27.90 26.17 8.09
CA LEU A 414 27.91 27.09 9.23
C LEU A 414 28.28 28.51 8.78
N LEU A 415 29.37 28.65 8.03
CA LEU A 415 29.88 29.94 7.57
C LEU A 415 28.88 30.62 6.63
N VAL A 416 28.25 29.89 5.71
CA VAL A 416 27.25 30.43 4.79
C VAL A 416 26.01 30.88 5.55
N CYS A 417 25.53 30.11 6.54
CA CYS A 417 24.38 30.51 7.37
C CYS A 417 24.69 31.81 8.15
N GLN A 418 25.86 31.90 8.78
CA GLN A 418 26.29 33.12 9.48
C GLN A 418 26.37 34.32 8.53
N ALA A 419 26.91 34.11 7.33
CA ALA A 419 27.01 35.17 6.33
C ALA A 419 25.63 35.60 5.79
N ILE A 420 24.69 34.67 5.58
CA ILE A 420 23.32 34.98 5.14
C ILE A 420 22.61 35.92 6.13
N PHE A 421 22.75 35.66 7.45
CA PHE A 421 22.11 36.46 8.49
C PHE A 421 22.94 37.65 8.97
N ASN A 422 24.14 37.85 8.41
CA ASN A 422 24.97 39.01 8.72
C ASN A 422 24.34 40.29 8.14
N GLN A 423 24.06 41.27 9.01
CA GLN A 423 23.45 42.55 8.63
C GLN A 423 24.26 43.30 7.57
N ALA A 424 25.58 43.12 7.50
CA ALA A 424 26.44 43.74 6.49
C ALA A 424 26.10 43.29 5.05
N ASN A 425 25.52 42.10 4.88
CA ASN A 425 25.13 41.57 3.58
C ASN A 425 23.72 42.00 3.15
N ALA A 426 22.97 42.68 4.03
CA ALA A 426 21.66 43.27 3.76
C ALA A 426 20.59 42.29 3.22
N LEU A 427 20.73 40.99 3.44
CA LEU A 427 19.76 39.96 3.01
C LEU A 427 18.60 39.83 4.00
N PHE A 428 18.92 39.80 5.29
CA PHE A 428 17.96 39.69 6.39
C PHE A 428 18.19 40.78 7.43
N VAL A 429 17.14 41.16 8.14
CA VAL A 429 17.17 42.09 9.26
C VAL A 429 16.63 41.40 10.51
N ALA A 430 17.25 41.65 11.66
CA ALA A 430 16.74 41.15 12.93
C ALA A 430 15.37 41.78 13.25
N CYS A 431 14.44 40.98 13.76
CA CYS A 431 13.14 41.47 14.19
C CYS A 431 13.34 42.47 15.34
N PRO A 432 12.74 43.66 15.29
CA PRO A 432 12.91 44.67 16.34
C PRO A 432 12.54 44.18 17.74
N ASN A 433 11.54 43.28 17.81
CA ASN A 433 10.98 42.78 19.07
C ASN A 433 11.61 41.45 19.53
N ASP A 434 12.37 40.76 18.68
CA ASP A 434 13.03 39.49 18.99
C ASP A 434 14.28 39.33 18.12
N ARG A 435 15.45 39.66 18.66
CA ARG A 435 16.71 39.68 17.90
C ARG A 435 17.21 38.29 17.49
N THR A 436 16.61 37.23 18.00
CA THR A 436 16.87 35.83 17.57
C THR A 436 16.12 35.46 16.30
N ARG A 437 15.16 36.31 15.87
CA ARG A 437 14.38 36.12 14.64
C ARG A 437 14.82 37.06 13.56
N PHE A 438 14.93 36.54 12.34
CA PHE A 438 15.31 37.30 11.16
C PHE A 438 14.16 37.38 10.16
N LEU A 439 14.01 38.54 9.54
CA LEU A 439 13.01 38.81 8.50
C LEU A 439 13.73 39.20 7.21
N PRO A 440 13.20 38.83 6.03
CA PRO A 440 13.76 39.29 4.76
C PRO A 440 13.86 40.82 4.74
N ASN A 441 15.02 41.35 4.34
CA ASN A 441 15.20 42.79 4.25
C ASN A 441 14.36 43.35 3.10
N SER A 442 13.48 44.31 3.37
CA SER A 442 12.67 44.96 2.32
C SER A 442 13.51 45.73 1.28
N GLY A 443 14.76 46.11 1.62
CA GLY A 443 15.71 46.68 0.67
C GLY A 443 16.30 45.68 -0.34
N MET A 444 16.13 44.37 -0.09
CA MET A 444 16.61 43.29 -0.97
C MET A 444 15.90 43.26 -2.33
N PHE A 445 14.70 43.84 -2.43
CA PHE A 445 13.90 43.89 -3.67
C PHE A 445 14.58 44.66 -4.82
N ILE A 446 15.68 45.37 -4.58
CA ILE A 446 16.34 46.26 -5.55
C ILE A 446 17.51 45.59 -6.29
N ARG A 447 18.05 44.45 -5.82
CA ARG A 447 19.22 43.77 -6.44
C ARG A 447 19.00 42.26 -6.58
N ASN A 448 19.03 41.75 -7.82
CA ASN A 448 19.08 40.31 -8.17
C ASN A 448 18.24 39.37 -7.27
N PHE A 449 17.04 39.83 -6.92
CA PHE A 449 16.16 39.20 -5.92
C PHE A 449 15.81 37.75 -6.27
N SER A 450 15.55 37.47 -7.55
CA SER A 450 15.20 36.12 -8.01
C SER A 450 16.32 35.11 -7.79
N THR A 451 17.57 35.48 -8.10
CA THR A 451 18.72 34.57 -8.00
C THR A 451 19.05 34.28 -6.54
N ILE A 452 19.07 35.30 -5.68
CA ILE A 452 19.34 35.16 -4.26
C ILE A 452 18.25 34.31 -3.58
N LEU A 453 16.98 34.54 -3.90
CA LEU A 453 15.88 33.76 -3.31
C LEU A 453 15.91 32.30 -3.75
N VAL A 454 16.29 32.02 -5.00
CA VAL A 454 16.49 30.65 -5.50
C VAL A 454 17.65 29.97 -4.78
N CYS A 455 18.78 30.67 -4.59
CA CYS A 455 19.93 30.12 -3.86
C CYS A 455 19.59 29.87 -2.39
N LEU A 456 18.93 30.80 -1.72
CA LEU A 456 18.47 30.64 -0.34
C LEU A 456 17.50 29.46 -0.21
N SER A 457 16.56 29.32 -1.13
CA SER A 457 15.64 28.17 -1.17
C SER A 457 16.39 26.86 -1.33
N LYS A 458 17.36 26.78 -2.26
CA LYS A 458 18.19 25.58 -2.45
C LYS A 458 19.06 25.27 -1.23
N ILE A 459 19.70 26.26 -0.62
CA ILE A 459 20.53 26.09 0.60
C ILE A 459 19.67 25.65 1.79
N LEU A 460 18.49 26.25 1.97
CA LEU A 460 17.54 25.85 3.01
C LEU A 460 17.02 24.43 2.76
N ASN A 461 16.73 24.06 1.52
CA ASN A 461 16.32 22.70 1.18
C ASN A 461 17.44 21.68 1.45
N LEU A 462 18.71 22.06 1.24
CA LEU A 462 19.84 21.23 1.65
C LEU A 462 19.88 21.05 3.17
N LEU A 463 19.66 22.12 3.96
CA LEU A 463 19.56 22.02 5.42
C LEU A 463 18.48 21.06 5.91
N PHE A 464 17.41 20.86 5.14
CA PHE A 464 16.32 19.92 5.43
C PHE A 464 16.46 18.57 4.70
N SER A 465 17.55 18.36 3.95
CA SER A 465 17.80 17.15 3.16
C SER A 465 18.29 16.00 4.05
N PRO A 466 17.85 14.75 3.79
CA PRO A 466 18.33 13.57 4.49
C PRO A 466 19.86 13.40 4.51
N LEU A 467 20.54 13.87 3.46
CA LEU A 467 22.00 13.86 3.28
C LEU A 467 22.76 14.48 4.45
N LEU A 468 22.29 15.63 4.95
CA LEU A 468 22.92 16.30 6.09
C LEU A 468 22.56 15.66 7.43
N PHE A 469 21.39 15.03 7.55
CA PHE A 469 20.93 14.42 8.80
C PHE A 469 21.45 12.99 9.02
N ALA A 470 21.86 12.29 7.95
CA ALA A 470 22.53 10.99 8.05
C ALA A 470 23.90 11.11 8.76
N THR A 471 24.57 12.26 8.62
CA THR A 471 25.73 12.61 9.47
C THR A 471 25.25 13.12 10.83
N ARG A 472 25.20 12.24 11.85
CA ARG A 472 24.83 12.49 13.27
C ARG A 472 24.81 13.98 13.69
N TRP A 473 23.61 14.56 13.75
CA TRP A 473 23.33 15.92 14.24
C TRP A 473 23.13 16.01 15.77
N GLU A 474 23.59 15.03 16.56
CA GLU A 474 23.35 14.97 18.02
C GLU A 474 24.00 16.10 18.85
N TYR A 475 24.72 17.06 18.26
CA TYR A 475 25.51 18.05 18.99
C TYR A 475 25.25 19.52 18.65
N PHE A 476 24.16 19.86 17.95
CA PHE A 476 23.85 21.28 17.66
C PHE A 476 22.55 21.74 18.33
N GLN A 477 22.67 22.23 19.57
CA GLN A 477 21.86 23.36 20.02
C GLN A 477 22.49 24.62 19.42
N VAL A 478 21.99 25.08 18.28
CA VAL A 478 22.30 26.43 17.81
C VAL A 478 21.37 27.37 18.56
N GLU A 479 21.87 27.99 19.63
CA GLU A 479 21.38 29.30 20.02
C GLU A 479 21.85 30.28 18.93
N ILE A 480 20.89 30.77 18.13
CA ILE A 480 21.09 31.85 17.15
C ILE A 480 21.14 33.19 17.88
#